data_AF-A0A291BAY5-F1
#
_entry.id   AF-A0A291BAY5-F1
#
_cell.length_a   1.000
_cell.length_b   1.000
_cell.length_c   1.000
_cell.angle_alpha   90.00
_cell.angle_beta   90.00
_cell.angle_gamma   90.00
#
_symmetry.space_group_name_H-M   'P 1'
#
loop_
_entity.id
_entity.type
_entity.pdbx_description
1 polymer ?
#
loop_
_entity_poly.entity_id
_entity_poly.type
_entity_poly.pdbx_seq_one_letter_code
_entity_poly.pdbx_strand_id
1 'polypeptide(L)'
;MKLLKTIHAEENAILFAKRDLDACNIWITHFPCSNCAAKIIQTGISNVYCPEQSKDFLSRWGEKIKISADMFKQSGVVVAWLPLSKFSQKN
;
A
#
# COMPACT_ATOMS: atom_id res chain seq x y z
N MET A 1 -12.95 4.13 19.28
CA MET A 1 -13.71 3.27 18.33
C MET A 1 -13.68 3.73 16.86
N LYS A 2 -13.14 4.91 16.52
CA LYS A 2 -13.15 5.44 15.14
C LYS A 2 -12.23 4.64 14.18
N LEU A 3 -10.98 4.40 14.59
CA LEU A 3 -9.97 3.73 13.76
C LEU A 3 -10.31 2.25 13.46
N LEU A 4 -11.01 1.57 14.37
CA LEU A 4 -11.41 0.16 14.19
C LEU A 4 -12.53 -0.02 13.16
N LYS A 5 -13.28 1.04 12.83
CA LYS A 5 -14.39 1.01 11.87
C LYS A 5 -14.03 1.64 10.53
N THR A 6 -12.81 2.16 10.38
CA THR A 6 -12.38 2.82 9.15
C THR A 6 -11.78 1.79 8.21
N ILE A 7 -12.40 1.62 7.05
CA ILE A 7 -11.83 0.85 5.93
C ILE A 7 -10.83 1.74 5.20
N HIS A 8 -9.62 1.24 5.00
CA HIS A 8 -8.58 1.99 4.29
C HIS A 8 -8.87 2.07 2.79
N ALA A 9 -8.18 2.97 2.09
CA ALA A 9 -8.37 3.20 0.67
C ALA A 9 -8.06 1.95 -0.18
N GLU A 10 -7.04 1.17 0.22
CA GLU A 10 -6.59 -0.04 -0.45
C GLU A 10 -7.67 -1.12 -0.44
N GLU A 11 -8.29 -1.33 0.72
CA GLU A 11 -9.38 -2.29 0.85
C GLU A 11 -10.63 -1.82 0.11
N ASN A 12 -10.96 -0.52 0.17
CA ASN A 12 -12.06 0.03 -0.62
C ASN A 12 -11.80 -0.19 -2.12
N ALA A 13 -10.59 0.09 -2.62
CA ALA A 13 -10.24 -0.11 -4.03
C ALA A 13 -10.43 -1.57 -4.47
N ILE A 14 -9.99 -2.53 -3.65
CA ILE A 14 -10.20 -3.96 -3.89
C ILE A 14 -11.68 -4.32 -3.92
N LEU A 15 -12.45 -3.89 -2.92
CA LEU A 15 -13.88 -4.20 -2.80
C LEU A 15 -14.70 -3.62 -3.97
N PHE A 16 -14.36 -2.41 -4.42
CA PHE A 16 -15.08 -1.73 -5.49
C PHE A 16 -14.66 -2.14 -6.90
N ALA A 17 -13.53 -2.83 -7.07
CA ALA A 17 -13.10 -3.29 -8.39
C ALA A 17 -14.12 -4.23 -9.05
N LYS A 18 -14.80 -5.08 -8.26
CA LYS A 18 -15.84 -6.03 -8.72
C LYS A 18 -15.41 -6.90 -9.92
N ARG A 19 -14.12 -7.20 -10.01
CA ARG A 19 -13.49 -8.02 -11.04
C ARG A 19 -12.29 -8.75 -10.45
N ASP A 20 -11.75 -9.69 -11.23
CA ASP A 20 -10.46 -10.29 -10.91
C ASP A 20 -9.33 -9.24 -10.96
N LEU A 21 -8.47 -9.32 -9.94
CA LEU A 21 -7.34 -8.43 -9.69
C LEU A 21 -6.00 -9.15 -9.86
N ASP A 22 -6.00 -10.41 -10.31
CA ASP A 22 -4.78 -11.12 -10.62
C ASP A 22 -3.89 -10.33 -11.59
N ALA A 23 -2.60 -10.33 -11.29
CA ALA A 23 -1.56 -9.57 -11.96
C ALA A 23 -1.79 -8.04 -12.08
N CYS A 24 -2.76 -7.47 -11.37
CA CYS A 24 -3.00 -6.02 -11.42
C CYS A 24 -1.96 -5.22 -10.62
N ASN A 25 -1.98 -3.91 -10.84
CA ASN A 25 -1.13 -2.93 -10.17
C ASN A 25 -1.97 -2.07 -9.23
N ILE A 26 -1.48 -1.82 -8.02
CA ILE A 26 -2.12 -0.89 -7.08
C ILE A 26 -1.21 0.33 -6.83
N TRP A 27 -1.81 1.52 -6.90
CA TRP A 27 -1.14 2.79 -6.68
C TRP A 27 -1.71 3.46 -5.43
N ILE A 28 -0.84 3.72 -4.45
CA ILE A 28 -1.25 4.17 -3.12
C ILE A 28 -0.37 5.34 -2.67
N THR A 29 -0.93 6.27 -1.91
CA THR A 29 -0.19 7.45 -1.43
C THR A 29 0.55 7.19 -0.12
N HIS A 30 0.00 6.32 0.73
CA HIS A 30 0.60 5.90 1.99
C HIS A 30 0.85 4.39 1.93
N PHE A 31 1.94 3.94 2.55
CA PHE A 31 2.28 2.52 2.53
C PHE A 31 1.25 1.70 3.32
N PRO A 32 0.84 0.51 2.83
CA PRO A 32 -0.31 -0.17 3.37
C PRO A 32 0.05 -0.81 4.71
N CYS A 33 -0.93 -0.85 5.61
CA CYS A 33 -0.79 -1.60 6.87
C CYS A 33 -0.79 -3.11 6.59
N SER A 34 -0.41 -3.92 7.58
CA SER A 34 -0.36 -5.39 7.47
C SER A 34 -1.69 -6.02 7.00
N ASN A 35 -2.83 -5.48 7.46
CA ASN A 35 -4.15 -5.99 7.07
C ASN A 35 -4.46 -5.70 5.59
N CYS A 36 -4.09 -4.53 5.10
CA CYS A 36 -4.26 -4.17 3.68
C CYS A 36 -3.27 -4.95 2.81
N ALA A 37 -2.02 -5.11 3.26
CA ALA A 37 -1.01 -5.92 2.59
C ALA A 37 -1.47 -7.37 2.41
N ALA A 38 -2.05 -7.98 3.45
CA ALA A 38 -2.63 -9.32 3.33
C ALA A 38 -3.70 -9.40 2.24
N LYS A 39 -4.60 -8.41 2.17
CA LYS A 39 -5.67 -8.38 1.14
C LYS A 39 -5.11 -8.17 -0.26
N ILE A 40 -4.12 -7.29 -0.42
CA ILE A 40 -3.43 -7.08 -1.70
C ILE A 40 -2.80 -8.40 -2.18
N ILE A 41 -2.09 -9.11 -1.31
CA ILE A 41 -1.46 -10.40 -1.63
C ILE A 41 -2.52 -11.44 -2.04
N GLN A 42 -3.58 -11.59 -1.24
CA GLN A 42 -4.61 -12.60 -1.47
C GLN A 42 -5.49 -12.33 -2.70
N THR A 43 -5.48 -11.11 -3.22
CA THR A 43 -6.24 -10.75 -4.43
C THR A 43 -5.44 -10.90 -5.73
N GLY A 44 -4.18 -11.36 -5.66
CA GLY A 44 -3.33 -11.59 -6.84
C GLY A 44 -2.69 -10.32 -7.40
N ILE A 45 -2.80 -9.18 -6.71
CA ILE A 45 -2.13 -7.94 -7.12
C ILE A 45 -0.62 -8.13 -7.03
N SER A 46 0.07 -7.90 -8.14
CA SER A 46 1.49 -8.26 -8.28
C SER A 46 2.44 -7.09 -8.04
N ASN A 47 1.98 -5.85 -8.23
CA ASN A 47 2.81 -4.65 -8.08
C ASN A 47 2.15 -3.57 -7.22
N VAL A 48 2.91 -3.05 -6.26
CA VAL A 48 2.52 -1.97 -5.36
C VAL A 48 3.40 -0.76 -5.62
N TYR A 49 2.79 0.35 -6.04
CA TYR A 49 3.47 1.61 -6.28
C TYR A 49 3.14 2.60 -5.17
N CYS A 50 4.16 3.10 -4.48
CA CYS A 50 3.99 3.99 -3.35
C CYS A 50 5.07 5.08 -3.34
N PRO A 51 4.75 6.38 -3.12
CA PRO A 51 5.76 7.39 -2.93
C PRO A 51 6.54 7.15 -1.63
N GLU A 52 7.77 7.66 -1.59
CA GLU A 52 8.55 7.66 -0.34
C GLU A 52 7.79 8.39 0.77
N GLN A 53 7.77 7.79 1.96
CA GLN A 53 7.02 8.31 3.09
C GLN A 53 7.82 9.37 3.86
N SER A 54 7.14 10.39 4.38
CA SER A 54 7.79 11.45 5.15
C SER A 54 8.40 10.94 6.46
N LYS A 55 9.39 11.66 7.00
CA LYS A 55 10.03 11.31 8.28
C LYS A 55 9.04 11.25 9.46
N ASP A 56 8.04 12.14 9.50
CA ASP A 56 6.98 12.11 10.52
C ASP A 56 6.09 10.86 10.40
N PHE A 57 5.76 10.44 9.17
CA PHE A 57 4.99 9.24 8.95
C PHE A 57 5.76 7.99 9.41
N LEU A 58 7.04 7.90 9.06
CA LEU A 58 7.92 6.80 9.44
C LEU A 58 8.15 6.73 10.96
N SER A 59 8.25 7.87 11.66
CA SER A 59 8.44 7.86 13.12
C SER A 59 7.24 7.27 13.86
N ARG A 60 6.04 7.42 13.31
CA ARG A 60 4.80 6.92 13.91
C ARG A 60 4.40 5.50 13.46
N TRP A 61 4.76 5.10 12.23
CA TRP A 61 4.24 3.87 11.59
C TRP A 61 5.34 2.95 11.03
N GLY A 62 6.62 3.30 11.19
CA GLY A 62 7.75 2.60 10.57
C GLY A 62 7.82 1.10 10.86
N GLU A 63 7.51 0.69 12.08
CA GLU A 63 7.51 -0.74 12.44
C GLU A 63 6.42 -1.53 11.67
N LYS A 64 5.22 -0.96 11.54
CA LYS A 64 4.12 -1.58 10.78
C LYS A 64 4.44 -1.67 9.29
N ILE A 65 5.09 -0.63 8.75
CA ILE A 65 5.56 -0.57 7.36
C ILE A 65 6.60 -1.65 7.10
N LYS A 66 7.51 -1.88 8.05
CA LYS A 66 8.52 -2.94 7.92
C LYS A 66 7.86 -4.31 7.81
N ILE A 67 6.82 -4.57 8.61
CA ILE A 67 6.06 -5.82 8.56
C ILE A 67 5.36 -5.98 7.21
N SER A 68 4.64 -4.97 6.72
CA SER A 68 3.95 -5.09 5.43
C SER A 68 4.93 -5.19 4.25
N ALA A 69 6.07 -4.52 4.31
CA ALA A 69 7.13 -4.65 3.31
C ALA A 69 7.71 -6.07 3.28
N ASP A 70 7.90 -6.68 4.46
CA ASP A 70 8.36 -8.06 4.58
C ASP A 70 7.32 -9.05 4.02
N MET A 71 6.03 -8.83 4.31
CA MET A 71 4.93 -9.63 3.72
C MET A 71 4.95 -9.59 2.19
N PHE A 72 5.13 -8.42 1.58
CA PHE A 72 5.25 -8.31 0.12
C PHE A 72 6.48 -9.03 -0.42
N LYS A 73 7.63 -8.89 0.26
CA LYS A 73 8.85 -9.58 -0.11
C LYS A 73 8.69 -11.11 -0.09
N GLN A 74 8.06 -11.65 0.96
CA GLN A 74 7.84 -13.10 1.09
C GLN A 74 6.82 -13.64 0.08
N SER A 75 5.85 -12.84 -0.34
CA SER A 75 4.81 -13.24 -1.30
C SER A 75 5.18 -12.99 -2.76
N GLY A 76 6.32 -12.35 -3.04
CA GLY A 76 6.76 -12.02 -4.40
C GLY A 76 6.05 -10.81 -5.01
N VAL A 77 5.30 -10.04 -4.22
CA VAL A 77 4.71 -8.78 -4.67
C VAL A 77 5.80 -7.71 -4.79
N VAL A 78 5.91 -7.09 -5.96
CA VAL A 78 6.94 -6.08 -6.24
C VAL A 78 6.51 -4.74 -5.65
N VAL A 79 7.39 -4.12 -4.86
CA VAL A 79 7.18 -2.78 -4.30
C VAL A 79 8.06 -1.77 -5.02
N ALA A 80 7.44 -0.81 -5.70
CA ALA A 80 8.12 0.28 -6.39
C ALA A 80 7.95 1.60 -5.61
N TRP A 81 9.06 2.10 -5.06
CA TRP A 81 9.10 3.39 -4.38
C TRP A 81 9.26 4.53 -5.38
N LEU A 82 8.36 5.52 -5.32
CA LEU A 82 8.39 6.68 -6.20
C LEU A 82 9.05 7.87 -5.48
N PRO A 83 10.14 8.45 -6.03
CA PRO A 83 10.78 9.61 -5.42
C PRO A 83 9.81 10.80 -5.33
N LEU A 84 9.78 11.48 -4.19
CA LEU A 84 8.92 12.65 -3.98
C LEU A 84 9.22 13.80 -4.97
N SER A 85 10.44 13.86 -5.50
CA SER A 85 10.85 14.83 -6.53
C SER A 85 9.98 14.79 -7.79
N LYS A 86 9.42 13.62 -8.14
CA LYS A 86 8.53 13.47 -9.30
C LYS A 86 7.13 14.07 -9.10
N PHE A 87 6.74 14.36 -7.88
CA PHE A 87 5.43 14.93 -7.55
C PHE A 87 5.49 16.44 -7.25
N SER A 88 6.70 17.02 -7.21
CA SER A 88 6.93 18.46 -7.02
C SER A 88 6.81 19.26 -8.33
N GLN A 89 5.76 18.99 -9.11
CA GLN A 89 5.28 19.90 -10.14
C GLN A 89 3.89 20.39 -9.73
N LYS A 90 3.86 21.42 -8.89
CA LYS A 90 2.69 22.29 -8.77
C LYS A 90 3.02 23.56 -9.51
N ASN A 91 2.31 23.79 -10.63
CA ASN A 91 2.05 25.14 -11.14
C ASN A 91 1.37 25.98 -10.07
#